data_AF-H9VU49-F1
#
_entry.id   AF-H9VU49-F1
#
_cell.length_a   1.000
_cell.length_b   1.000
_cell.length_c   1.000
_cell.angle_alpha   90.00
_cell.angle_beta   90.00
_cell.angle_gamma   90.00
#
_symmetry.space_group_name_H-M   'P 1'
#
loop_
_entity.id
_entity.type
_entity.pdbx_description
1 polymer ?
#
loop_
_entity_poly.entity_id
_entity_poly.type
_entity_poly.pdbx_seq_one_letter_code
_entity_poly.pdbx_strand_id
1 'polypeptide(L)'
;NSTLQTLITKFKRQGLDDVDLVALSGSHTIGQSRCTSFKQRLYNQSGNGQPDFTLDKPYYSELKTRCPNSGGDNNLFPLDF
;
A
#
# COMPACT_ATOMS: atom_id res chain seq x y z
N ASN A 1 7.43 -0.74 -5.66
CA ASN A 1 6.02 -0.45 -6.00
C ASN A 1 5.63 -1.25 -7.25
N SER A 2 4.37 -1.73 -7.37
CA SER A 2 3.85 -2.40 -8.58
C SER A 2 2.72 -1.53 -9.17
N THR A 3 2.69 -1.34 -10.49
CA THR A 3 1.55 -0.68 -11.15
C THR A 3 0.35 -1.63 -11.25
N LEU A 4 -0.86 -1.10 -11.47
CA LEU A 4 -2.05 -1.91 -11.74
C LEU A 4 -1.81 -2.88 -12.90
N GLN A 5 -1.20 -2.41 -13.99
CA GLN A 5 -0.85 -3.26 -15.13
C GLN A 5 0.09 -4.41 -14.75
N THR A 6 1.03 -4.17 -13.82
CA THR A 6 1.91 -5.23 -13.31
C THR A 6 1.14 -6.29 -12.53
N LEU A 7 0.17 -5.88 -11.71
CA LEU A 7 -0.69 -6.78 -10.94
C LEU A 7 -1.58 -7.61 -11.88
N ILE A 8 -2.25 -6.97 -12.84
CA ILE A 8 -3.05 -7.65 -13.87
C ILE A 8 -2.21 -8.70 -14.61
N THR A 9 -1.01 -8.35 -15.07
CA THR A 9 -0.12 -9.30 -15.75
C THR A 9 0.27 -10.48 -14.85
N LYS A 10 0.51 -10.25 -13.55
CA LYS A 10 0.83 -11.33 -12.60
C LYS A 10 -0.35 -12.27 -12.36
N PHE A 11 -1.56 -11.74 -12.24
CA PHE A 11 -2.78 -12.54 -12.05
C PHE A 11 -3.12 -13.34 -13.32
N LYS A 12 -3.03 -12.73 -14.50
CA LYS A 12 -3.22 -13.42 -15.79
C LYS A 12 -2.26 -14.58 -15.99
N ARG A 13 -1.02 -14.47 -15.50
CA ARG A 13 -0.06 -15.58 -15.50
C ARG A 13 -0.46 -16.77 -14.63
N GLN A 14 -1.38 -16.59 -13.69
CA GLN A 14 -1.97 -17.65 -12.86
C GLN A 14 -3.34 -18.10 -13.38
N GLY A 15 -3.79 -17.61 -14.55
CA GLY A 15 -5.12 -17.91 -15.09
C GLY A 15 -6.26 -17.13 -14.44
N LEU A 16 -5.93 -16.05 -13.70
CA LEU A 16 -6.90 -15.17 -13.03
C LEU A 16 -7.12 -13.89 -13.83
N ASP A 17 -8.34 -13.39 -13.85
CA ASP A 17 -8.72 -12.19 -14.59
C ASP A 17 -8.74 -10.92 -13.71
N ASP A 18 -9.27 -9.83 -14.26
CA ASP A 18 -9.32 -8.54 -13.57
C ASP A 18 -10.37 -8.54 -12.43
N VAL A 19 -11.42 -9.36 -12.54
CA VAL A 19 -12.42 -9.56 -11.47
C VAL A 19 -11.78 -10.32 -10.31
N ASP A 20 -11.01 -11.37 -10.60
CA ASP A 20 -10.26 -12.12 -9.59
C ASP A 20 -9.26 -11.22 -8.84
N LEU A 21 -8.55 -10.33 -9.55
CA LEU A 21 -7.65 -9.37 -8.92
C LEU A 21 -8.39 -8.49 -7.91
N VAL A 22 -9.54 -7.93 -8.29
CA VAL A 22 -10.33 -7.07 -7.40
C VAL A 22 -10.91 -7.87 -6.23
N ALA A 23 -11.52 -9.02 -6.51
CA ALA A 23 -12.13 -9.87 -5.50
C ALA A 23 -11.12 -10.37 -4.47
N LEU A 24 -9.96 -10.87 -4.90
CA LEU A 24 -8.91 -11.37 -4.01
C LEU A 24 -8.20 -10.25 -3.25
N SER A 25 -8.14 -9.03 -3.81
CA SER A 25 -7.65 -7.85 -3.07
C SER A 25 -8.53 -7.51 -1.86
N GLY A 26 -9.79 -7.95 -1.85
CA GLY A 26 -10.68 -7.85 -0.69
C GLY A 26 -10.18 -8.60 0.55
N SER A 27 -9.23 -9.54 0.41
CA SER A 27 -8.57 -10.20 1.56
C SER A 27 -7.86 -9.22 2.50
N HIS A 28 -7.57 -7.99 2.04
CA HIS A 28 -7.06 -6.92 2.88
C HIS A 28 -8.09 -6.31 3.85
N THR A 29 -9.35 -6.76 3.87
CA THR A 29 -10.32 -6.38 4.92
C THR A 29 -9.94 -6.91 6.32
N ILE A 30 -8.98 -7.83 6.39
CA ILE A 30 -8.41 -8.35 7.65
C ILE A 30 -6.88 -8.32 7.62
N GLY A 31 -6.28 -8.42 8.81
CA GLY A 31 -4.83 -8.53 8.97
C GLY A 31 -4.11 -7.19 9.07
N GLN A 32 -2.78 -7.24 8.98
CA GLN A 32 -1.91 -6.09 9.22
C GLN A 32 -0.81 -5.99 8.19
N SER A 33 -0.36 -4.76 7.93
CA SER A 33 0.81 -4.47 7.12
C SER A 33 1.90 -3.79 7.95
N ARG A 34 3.16 -4.08 7.59
CA ARG A 34 4.32 -3.37 8.12
C ARG A 34 4.45 -2.01 7.44
N CYS A 35 4.96 -1.03 8.17
CA CYS A 35 5.31 0.29 7.65
C CYS A 35 6.13 0.22 6.34
N THR A 36 7.06 -0.73 6.20
CA THR A 36 7.85 -0.91 4.96
C THR A 36 7.02 -1.18 3.70
N SER A 37 5.84 -1.79 3.82
CA SER A 37 4.98 -2.10 2.69
C SER A 37 4.40 -0.86 2.01
N PHE A 38 4.24 0.24 2.75
CA PHE A 38 3.61 1.47 2.25
C PHE A 38 4.43 2.75 2.51
N LYS A 39 5.56 2.71 3.23
CA LYS A 39 6.40 3.87 3.58
C LYS A 39 6.74 4.75 2.37
N GLN A 40 6.97 4.14 1.20
CA GLN A 40 7.22 4.89 -0.03
C GLN A 40 6.09 5.88 -0.34
N ARG A 41 4.83 5.53 -0.08
CA ARG A 41 3.67 6.42 -0.26
C ARG A 41 3.71 7.64 0.65
N LEU A 42 4.34 7.55 1.82
CA LEU A 42 4.37 8.66 2.78
C LEU A 42 5.46 9.71 2.48
N TYR A 43 6.48 9.34 1.70
CA TYR A 43 7.70 10.15 1.58
C TYR A 43 8.23 10.32 0.15
N ASN A 44 8.04 9.34 -0.74
CA ASN A 44 8.69 9.38 -2.06
C ASN A 44 7.98 8.50 -3.10
N GLN A 45 6.66 8.63 -3.23
CA GLN A 45 5.87 7.77 -4.11
C GLN A 45 6.32 7.87 -5.57
N SER A 46 6.55 9.09 -6.04
CA SER A 46 6.89 9.41 -7.43
C SER A 46 8.38 9.74 -7.64
N GLY A 47 9.25 9.45 -6.66
CA GLY A 47 10.69 9.75 -6.78
C GLY A 47 11.07 11.22 -6.59
N ASN A 48 10.12 12.09 -6.22
CA ASN A 48 10.28 13.54 -6.07
C ASN A 48 10.34 14.02 -4.61
N GLY A 49 10.47 13.11 -3.64
CA GLY A 49 10.49 13.42 -2.21
C GLY A 49 9.14 13.90 -1.65
N GLN A 50 8.04 13.70 -2.39
CA GLN A 50 6.70 14.06 -1.97
C GLN A 50 5.86 12.83 -1.59
N PRO A 51 4.88 12.98 -0.69
CA PRO A 51 3.90 11.94 -0.42
C PRO A 51 3.02 11.66 -1.64
N ASP A 52 2.34 10.52 -1.61
CA ASP A 52 1.29 10.17 -2.54
C ASP A 52 0.06 11.06 -2.32
N PHE A 53 -0.25 11.91 -3.31
CA PHE A 53 -1.40 12.81 -3.26
C PHE A 53 -2.76 12.11 -3.39
N THR A 54 -2.79 10.81 -3.71
CA THR A 54 -4.03 10.00 -3.71
C THR A 54 -4.40 9.47 -2.32
N LEU A 55 -3.50 9.60 -1.34
CA LEU A 55 -3.78 9.18 0.04
C LEU A 55 -4.57 10.26 0.77
N ASP A 56 -5.61 9.86 1.49
CA ASP A 56 -6.40 10.75 2.34
C ASP A 56 -5.51 11.49 3.35
N LYS A 57 -5.75 12.79 3.55
CA LYS A 57 -4.86 13.67 4.33
C LYS A 57 -4.90 13.38 5.84
N PRO A 58 -6.08 13.24 6.48
CA PRO A 58 -6.19 12.72 7.83
C PRO A 58 -5.46 11.39 8.01
N TYR A 59 -5.74 10.40 7.14
CA TYR A 59 -5.15 9.07 7.29
C TYR A 59 -3.63 9.07 7.06
N TYR A 60 -3.15 9.86 6.09
CA TYR A 60 -1.72 10.13 5.92
C TYR A 60 -1.06 10.64 7.20
N SER A 61 -1.70 11.59 7.87
CA SER A 61 -1.18 12.21 9.08
C SER A 61 -1.08 11.19 10.20
N GLU A 62 -2.11 10.34 10.36
CA GLU A 62 -2.10 9.22 11.31
C GLU A 62 -0.96 8.24 11.02
N LEU A 63 -0.85 7.74 9.79
CA LEU A 63 0.20 6.81 9.39
C LEU A 63 1.60 7.37 9.68
N LYS A 64 1.81 8.66 9.40
CA LYS A 64 3.10 9.33 9.62
C LYS A 64 3.54 9.37 11.07
N THR A 65 2.61 9.40 12.03
CA THR A 65 2.95 9.42 13.47
C THR A 65 3.67 8.14 13.91
N ARG A 66 3.33 7.01 13.28
CA ARG A 66 3.86 5.68 13.63
C ARG A 66 4.74 5.07 12.54
N CYS A 67 4.85 5.66 11.36
CA CYS A 67 5.71 5.21 10.28
C CYS A 67 6.67 6.34 9.86
N PRO A 68 7.69 6.65 10.69
CA PRO A 68 8.64 7.73 10.44
C PRO A 68 9.53 7.46 9.21
N ASN A 69 10.16 8.52 8.68
CA ASN A 69 10.99 8.45 7.47
C ASN A 69 12.19 7.50 7.67
N SER A 70 12.73 7.46 8.89
CA SER A 70 13.76 6.51 9.31
C SER A 70 13.28 5.74 10.55
N GLY A 71 13.51 4.42 10.57
CA GLY A 71 13.04 3.52 11.63
C GLY A 71 11.54 3.19 11.54
N GLY A 72 11.02 2.51 12.57
CA GLY A 72 9.60 2.13 12.65
C GLY A 72 9.15 1.07 11.63
N ASP A 73 10.09 0.43 10.92
CA ASP A 73 9.81 -0.52 9.82
C ASP A 73 8.95 -1.72 10.23
N ASN A 74 8.99 -2.10 11.51
CA ASN A 74 8.23 -3.22 12.07
C ASN A 74 6.88 -2.79 12.65
N ASN A 75 6.55 -1.50 12.64
CA ASN A 75 5.26 -1.04 13.16
C ASN A 75 4.14 -1.58 12.27
N LEU A 76 3.15 -2.16 12.93
CA LEU A 76 2.01 -2.82 12.30
C LEU A 76 0.79 -1.90 12.26
N PHE A 77 0.11 -1.93 11.12
CA PHE A 77 -1.08 -1.15 10.81
C PHE A 77 -2.16 -2.09 10.30
N PRO A 78 -3.41 -1.99 10.79
CA PRO A 78 -4.51 -2.73 10.20
C PRO A 78 -4.66 -2.33 8.72
N LEU A 79 -5.02 -3.29 7.87
CA LEU A 79 -5.24 -3.03 6.45
C LEU A 79 -6.61 -2.39 6.16
N ASP A 80 -7.55 -2.50 7.11
CA ASP A 80 -8.91 -1.96 7.07
C ASP A 80 -9.16 -1.13 8.34
N PHE A 81 -9.62 0.11 8.18
CA PHE A 81 -9.80 1.10 9.24
C PHE A 81 -11.05 1.96 9.00
#